data_AF-A0A7S0ZUR1-F1
#
_entry.id   AF-A0A7S0ZUR1-F1
#
_cell.length_a   1.000
_cell.length_b   1.000
_cell.length_c   1.000
_cell.angle_alpha   90.00
_cell.angle_beta   90.00
_cell.angle_gamma   90.00
#
_symmetry.space_group_name_H-M   'P 1'
#
loop_
_entity.id
_entity.type
_entity.pdbx_description
1 polymer ?
#
loop_
_entity_poly.entity_id
_entity_poly.type
_entity_poly.pdbx_seq_one_letter_code
_entity_poly.pdbx_strand_id
1 'polypeptide(L)'
;MDEPLVPTQVVGALSMKAKFEKKTGCHDPFEPLLVLLLLICLVLSLLDVFAVFIFASWVPTLLLCFAVMRVHSLGSLKEQVDRFEKENNTFRKTNEDLKMNVDHMSAENAQLQSSNERLSQSIAGLDEVRTSLEAFAAKTGNDIGQVMTSLQSSIQEQRSIQRNAQDIQERTKRLALQQQKSMLMNLFFQFQNEDDEKGLCKDEFDTLIDMLPAEANNQMRNTIRNFAAFDTNHDGKVSVKEFKACLLDCANAILGGNGGSNQGPMTEP
;
A
#
# COMPACT_ATOMS: atom_id res chain seq x y z
N MET A 1 -96.73 0.72 -12.97
CA MET A 1 -96.81 0.85 -11.51
C MET A 1 -96.62 2.32 -11.20
N ASP A 2 -97.75 2.92 -10.84
CA ASP A 2 -97.93 4.09 -9.98
C ASP A 2 -97.32 5.43 -10.42
N GLU A 3 -98.08 6.11 -11.27
CA GLU A 3 -98.39 7.54 -11.07
C GLU A 3 -99.20 7.69 -9.75
N PRO A 4 -99.17 8.84 -9.04
CA PRO A 4 -100.09 9.90 -9.46
C PRO A 4 -99.71 11.38 -9.16
N LEU A 5 -100.24 12.27 -10.01
CA LEU A 5 -101.02 13.49 -9.72
C LEU A 5 -100.43 14.53 -8.72
N VAL A 6 -100.43 15.85 -8.95
CA VAL A 6 -101.32 16.70 -9.75
C VAL A 6 -100.72 18.11 -9.90
N PRO A 7 -101.17 18.87 -10.92
CA PRO A 7 -100.73 20.23 -11.26
C PRO A 7 -101.64 21.31 -10.66
N THR A 8 -101.18 22.56 -10.53
CA THR A 8 -102.11 23.71 -10.59
C THR A 8 -101.41 24.99 -11.04
N GLN A 9 -102.07 25.63 -12.00
CA GLN A 9 -101.89 26.96 -12.58
C GLN A 9 -101.60 28.07 -11.57
N VAL A 10 -100.90 29.14 -12.00
CA VAL A 10 -101.49 30.49 -12.14
C VAL A 10 -100.77 31.24 -13.25
N VAL A 11 -101.47 31.43 -14.36
CA VAL A 11 -101.25 32.51 -15.33
C VAL A 11 -101.79 33.79 -14.71
N GLY A 12 -101.00 34.86 -14.73
CA GLY A 12 -101.50 36.22 -14.66
C GLY A 12 -101.38 36.90 -13.29
N ALA A 13 -100.29 37.68 -13.13
CA ALA A 13 -100.33 38.95 -12.40
C ALA A 13 -99.01 39.70 -12.64
N LEU A 14 -99.13 40.98 -13.03
CA LEU A 14 -98.15 42.06 -12.81
C LEU A 14 -97.00 42.17 -13.83
N SER A 15 -97.29 42.45 -15.11
CA SER A 15 -97.29 43.84 -15.60
C SER A 15 -97.73 44.89 -14.57
N MET A 16 -96.85 45.22 -13.61
CA MET A 16 -96.85 46.47 -12.82
C MET A 16 -95.69 46.41 -11.83
N LYS A 17 -94.50 46.84 -12.25
CA LYS A 17 -93.47 47.45 -11.39
C LYS A 17 -92.32 48.06 -12.21
N ALA A 18 -92.68 48.74 -13.29
CA ALA A 18 -91.93 49.92 -13.69
C ALA A 18 -92.45 51.08 -12.83
N LYS A 19 -91.54 51.77 -12.12
CA LYS A 19 -91.74 52.97 -11.27
C LYS A 19 -92.04 52.73 -9.78
N PHE A 20 -91.03 52.36 -9.02
CA PHE A 20 -90.75 52.66 -7.59
C PHE A 20 -89.34 52.06 -7.39
N GLU A 21 -88.24 52.73 -7.05
CA GLU A 21 -88.02 53.94 -6.26
C GLU A 21 -86.79 54.69 -6.78
N LYS A 22 -86.93 56.01 -6.79
CA LYS A 22 -85.82 56.96 -6.70
C LYS A 22 -85.19 56.84 -5.31
N LYS A 23 -83.85 56.80 -5.27
CA LYS A 23 -82.99 57.36 -4.21
C LYS A 23 -83.37 57.03 -2.76
N THR A 24 -82.78 55.95 -2.25
CA THR A 24 -82.16 56.00 -0.92
C THR A 24 -80.71 55.55 -1.08
N GLY A 25 -79.83 56.53 -1.31
CA GLY A 25 -78.40 56.37 -1.21
C GLY A 25 -78.02 56.22 0.26
N CYS A 26 -78.23 55.03 0.81
CA CYS A 26 -77.52 54.58 1.99
C CYS A 26 -76.68 53.40 1.50
N HIS A 27 -75.49 53.71 0.99
CA HIS A 27 -74.48 52.69 0.79
C HIS A 27 -74.17 52.14 2.18
N ASP A 28 -74.57 50.90 2.45
CA ASP A 28 -74.14 50.23 3.66
C ASP A 28 -72.60 50.16 3.62
N PRO A 29 -71.91 50.77 4.58
CA PRO A 29 -70.45 50.86 4.57
C PRO A 29 -69.77 49.49 4.68
N PHE A 30 -70.54 48.42 4.91
CA PHE A 30 -70.08 47.06 5.09
C PHE A 30 -69.99 46.23 3.80
N GLU A 31 -70.69 46.57 2.72
CA GLU A 31 -70.56 45.86 1.43
C GLU A 31 -69.12 45.84 0.87
N PRO A 32 -68.38 46.97 0.78
CA PRO A 32 -67.01 46.93 0.27
C PRO A 32 -66.06 46.15 1.19
N LEU A 33 -66.35 46.11 2.49
CA LEU A 33 -65.56 45.39 3.48
C LEU A 33 -65.75 43.87 3.33
N LEU A 34 -66.97 43.42 3.03
CA LEU A 34 -67.30 42.02 2.77
C LEU A 34 -66.68 41.52 1.45
N VAL A 35 -66.71 42.35 0.40
CA VAL A 35 -66.03 42.05 -0.87
C VAL A 35 -64.52 42.00 -0.69
N LEU A 36 -63.93 42.91 0.09
CA LEU A 36 -62.50 42.90 0.40
C LEU A 36 -62.10 41.64 1.19
N LEU A 37 -62.91 41.24 2.18
CA LEU A 37 -62.68 40.03 2.96
C LEU A 37 -62.71 38.77 2.07
N LEU A 38 -63.71 38.67 1.18
CA LEU A 38 -63.81 37.56 0.23
C LEU A 38 -62.63 37.53 -0.74
N LEU A 39 -62.16 38.69 -1.20
CA LEU A 39 -60.98 38.80 -2.06
C LEU A 39 -59.70 38.37 -1.32
N ILE A 40 -59.55 38.77 -0.05
CA ILE A 40 -58.44 38.30 0.80
C ILE A 40 -58.51 36.79 0.99
N CYS A 41 -59.66 36.21 1.31
CA CYS A 41 -59.83 34.76 1.44
C CYS A 41 -59.51 34.01 0.14
N LEU A 42 -59.89 34.57 -1.03
CA LEU A 42 -59.59 33.99 -2.33
C LEU A 42 -58.08 34.05 -2.64
N VAL A 43 -57.42 35.17 -2.34
CA VAL A 43 -55.97 35.33 -2.51
C VAL A 43 -55.21 34.36 -1.59
N LEU A 44 -55.63 34.23 -0.33
CA LEU A 44 -55.02 33.27 0.60
C LEU A 44 -55.19 31.83 0.13
N SER A 45 -56.37 31.46 -0.36
CA SER A 45 -56.62 30.11 -0.90
C SER A 45 -55.79 29.81 -2.15
N LEU A 46 -55.60 30.82 -3.03
CA LEU A 46 -54.72 30.67 -4.19
C LEU A 46 -53.25 30.52 -3.77
N LEU A 47 -52.79 31.28 -2.79
CA LEU A 47 -51.42 31.18 -2.27
C LEU A 47 -51.13 29.78 -1.69
N ASP A 48 -52.08 29.16 -0.99
CA ASP A 48 -51.93 27.79 -0.48
C ASP A 48 -51.83 26.77 -1.62
N VAL A 49 -52.66 26.90 -2.66
CA VAL A 49 -52.58 26.02 -3.85
C VAL A 49 -51.22 26.18 -4.53
N PHE A 50 -50.76 27.42 -4.74
CA PHE A 50 -49.43 27.68 -5.31
C PHE A 50 -48.30 27.13 -4.44
N ALA A 51 -48.39 27.27 -3.11
CA ALA A 51 -47.41 26.71 -2.19
C ALA A 51 -47.36 25.18 -2.33
N VAL A 52 -48.50 24.49 -2.37
CA VAL A 52 -48.56 23.04 -2.58
C VAL A 52 -47.94 22.65 -3.92
N PHE A 53 -48.20 23.38 -5.01
CA PHE A 53 -47.57 23.12 -6.31
C PHE A 53 -46.06 23.35 -6.31
N ILE A 54 -45.58 24.38 -5.62
CA ILE A 54 -44.14 24.66 -5.47
C ILE A 54 -43.49 23.56 -4.62
N PHE A 55 -44.04 23.21 -3.45
CA PHE A 55 -43.46 22.15 -2.63
C PHE A 55 -43.53 20.77 -3.32
N ALA A 56 -44.62 20.46 -4.01
CA ALA A 56 -44.78 19.21 -4.73
C ALA A 56 -43.82 19.05 -5.92
N SER A 57 -43.34 20.16 -6.51
CA SER A 57 -42.38 20.11 -7.63
C SER A 57 -40.91 20.03 -7.17
N TRP A 58 -40.58 20.59 -6.00
CA TRP A 58 -39.19 20.61 -5.52
C TRP A 58 -38.77 19.28 -4.88
N VAL A 59 -39.66 18.59 -4.17
CA VAL A 59 -39.35 17.32 -3.49
C VAL A 59 -38.88 16.23 -4.47
N PRO A 60 -39.57 15.94 -5.58
CA PRO A 60 -39.10 14.97 -6.57
C PRO A 60 -37.77 15.36 -7.22
N THR A 61 -37.55 16.66 -7.45
CA THR A 61 -36.31 17.17 -8.05
C THR A 61 -35.11 16.96 -7.12
N LEU A 62 -35.28 17.20 -5.82
CA LEU A 62 -34.25 16.94 -4.81
C LEU A 62 -33.96 15.43 -4.67
N LEU A 63 -35.00 14.59 -4.68
CA LEU A 63 -34.84 13.14 -4.64
C LEU A 63 -34.11 12.60 -5.87
N LEU A 64 -34.43 13.11 -7.06
CA LEU A 64 -33.73 12.76 -8.30
C LEU A 64 -32.27 13.18 -8.23
N CYS A 65 -31.98 14.40 -7.74
CA CYS A 65 -30.61 14.88 -7.56
C CYS A 65 -29.82 14.00 -6.58
N PHE A 66 -30.41 13.63 -5.45
CA PHE A 66 -29.79 12.73 -4.47
C PHE A 66 -29.54 11.33 -5.04
N ALA A 67 -30.49 10.79 -5.83
CA ALA A 67 -30.32 9.51 -6.51
C ALA A 67 -29.16 9.55 -7.52
N VAL A 68 -29.06 10.61 -8.34
CA VAL A 68 -27.96 10.80 -9.29
C VAL A 68 -26.62 10.92 -8.57
N MET A 69 -26.54 11.71 -7.50
CA MET A 69 -25.32 11.86 -6.69
C MET A 69 -24.88 10.52 -6.08
N ARG A 70 -25.83 9.73 -5.56
CA ARG A 70 -25.55 8.41 -4.99
C ARG A 70 -25.07 7.41 -6.05
N VAL A 71 -25.71 7.39 -7.23
CA VAL A 71 -25.27 6.54 -8.35
C VAL A 71 -23.86 6.92 -8.80
N HIS A 72 -23.56 8.22 -8.87
CA HIS A 72 -22.21 8.69 -9.20
C HIS A 72 -21.16 8.25 -8.16
N SER A 73 -21.47 8.40 -6.86
CA SER A 73 -20.59 7.95 -5.77
C SER A 73 -20.37 6.44 -5.76
N LEU A 74 -21.40 5.64 -6.05
CA LEU A 74 -21.27 4.19 -6.18
C LEU A 74 -20.47 3.80 -7.44
N GLY A 75 -20.64 4.54 -8.53
CA GLY A 75 -19.86 4.36 -9.76
C GLY A 75 -18.37 4.59 -9.52
N SER A 76 -18.01 5.70 -8.87
CA SER A 76 -16.60 6.00 -8.55
C SER A 76 -16.00 4.99 -7.57
N LEU A 77 -16.79 4.51 -6.61
CA LEU A 77 -16.33 3.50 -5.66
C LEU A 77 -16.06 2.16 -6.36
N LYS A 78 -16.93 1.75 -7.27
CA LYS A 78 -16.71 0.54 -8.07
C LYS A 78 -15.43 0.64 -8.90
N GLU A 79 -15.21 1.77 -9.56
CA GLU A 79 -13.98 1.99 -10.33
C GLU A 79 -12.73 1.94 -9.46
N GLN A 80 -12.78 2.50 -8.24
CA GLN A 80 -11.68 2.39 -7.29
C GLN A 80 -11.44 0.94 -6.83
N VAL A 81 -12.51 0.18 -6.54
CA VAL A 81 -12.41 -1.24 -6.15
C VAL A 81 -11.80 -2.07 -7.29
N ASP A 82 -12.27 -1.89 -8.52
CA ASP A 82 -11.75 -2.60 -9.69
C ASP A 82 -10.27 -2.24 -9.93
N ARG A 83 -9.89 -0.97 -9.72
CA ARG A 83 -8.49 -0.53 -9.78
C ARG A 83 -7.64 -1.18 -8.69
N PHE A 84 -8.10 -1.20 -7.45
CA PHE A 84 -7.40 -1.85 -6.34
C PHE A 84 -7.26 -3.35 -6.56
N GLU A 85 -8.28 -4.02 -7.10
CA GLU A 85 -8.19 -5.45 -7.45
C GLU A 85 -7.11 -5.69 -8.51
N LYS A 86 -7.05 -4.85 -9.55
CA LYS A 86 -6.02 -4.93 -10.59
C LYS A 86 -4.61 -4.68 -10.04
N GLU A 87 -4.44 -3.66 -9.19
CA GLU A 87 -3.16 -3.36 -8.55
C GLU A 87 -2.74 -4.51 -7.61
N ASN A 88 -3.65 -5.05 -6.81
CA ASN A 88 -3.39 -6.19 -5.93
C ASN A 88 -3.01 -7.46 -6.71
N ASN A 89 -3.68 -7.74 -7.84
CA ASN A 89 -3.29 -8.84 -8.73
C ASN A 89 -1.89 -8.63 -9.34
N THR A 90 -1.54 -7.39 -9.65
CA THR A 90 -0.18 -7.04 -10.13
C THR A 90 0.84 -7.26 -9.03
N PHE A 91 0.56 -6.81 -7.79
CA PHE A 91 1.43 -7.06 -6.63
C PHE A 91 1.61 -8.55 -6.33
N ARG A 92 0.54 -9.35 -6.41
CA ARG A 92 0.63 -10.80 -6.26
C ARG A 92 1.56 -11.42 -7.29
N LYS A 93 1.41 -11.04 -8.56
CA LYS A 93 2.28 -11.52 -9.63
C LYS A 93 3.74 -11.09 -9.41
N THR A 94 4.00 -9.84 -9.06
CA THR A 94 5.35 -9.36 -8.77
C THR A 94 5.96 -10.07 -7.55
N ASN A 95 5.15 -10.38 -6.52
CA ASN A 95 5.61 -11.16 -5.37
C ASN A 95 5.94 -12.61 -5.75
N GLU A 96 5.15 -13.24 -6.63
CA GLU A 96 5.46 -14.57 -7.18
C GLU A 96 6.75 -14.55 -8.00
N ASP A 97 6.92 -13.57 -8.89
CA ASP A 97 8.14 -13.39 -9.68
C ASP A 97 9.37 -13.13 -8.79
N LEU A 98 9.22 -12.29 -7.76
CA LEU A 98 10.28 -12.01 -6.80
C LEU A 98 10.65 -13.27 -6.00
N LYS A 99 9.65 -14.06 -5.57
CA LYS A 99 9.88 -15.32 -4.88
C LYS A 99 10.61 -16.32 -5.76
N MET A 100 10.22 -16.46 -7.03
CA MET A 100 10.93 -17.31 -8.00
C MET A 100 12.38 -16.86 -8.19
N ASN A 101 12.65 -15.55 -8.25
CA ASN A 101 14.01 -15.02 -8.35
C ASN A 101 14.84 -15.29 -7.09
N VAL A 102 14.25 -15.17 -5.91
CA VAL A 102 14.92 -15.51 -4.63
C VAL A 102 15.24 -17.00 -4.56
N ASP A 103 14.29 -17.86 -4.92
CA ASP A 103 14.49 -19.31 -4.96
C ASP A 103 15.56 -19.70 -5.98
N HIS A 104 15.56 -19.05 -7.16
CA HIS A 104 16.59 -19.21 -8.19
C HIS A 104 17.98 -18.80 -7.67
N MET A 105 18.11 -17.60 -7.07
CA MET A 105 19.38 -17.15 -6.50
C MET A 105 19.85 -18.04 -5.35
N SER A 106 18.94 -18.57 -4.53
CA SER A 106 19.26 -19.52 -3.47
C SER A 106 19.82 -20.83 -4.06
N ALA A 107 19.18 -21.36 -5.10
CA ALA A 107 19.64 -22.55 -5.81
C ALA A 107 21.00 -22.34 -6.50
N GLU A 108 21.19 -21.20 -7.18
CA GLU A 108 22.48 -20.83 -7.79
C GLU A 108 23.57 -20.68 -6.74
N ASN A 109 23.29 -20.06 -5.58
CA ASN A 109 24.25 -19.96 -4.49
C ASN A 109 24.64 -21.34 -3.95
N ALA A 110 23.69 -22.26 -3.77
CA ALA A 110 23.98 -23.63 -3.35
C ALA A 110 24.82 -24.39 -4.39
N GLN A 111 24.54 -24.18 -5.68
CA GLN A 111 25.33 -24.74 -6.78
C GLN A 111 26.75 -24.17 -6.83
N LEU A 112 26.91 -22.86 -6.64
CA LEU A 112 28.22 -22.21 -6.55
C LEU A 112 29.01 -22.70 -5.35
N GLN A 113 28.37 -22.87 -4.20
CA GLN A 113 29.01 -23.42 -3.00
C GLN A 113 29.52 -24.85 -3.23
N SER A 114 28.67 -25.74 -3.76
CA SER A 114 29.10 -27.11 -4.09
C SER A 114 30.17 -27.16 -5.18
N SER A 115 30.14 -26.24 -6.16
CA SER A 115 31.18 -26.11 -7.18
C SER A 115 32.51 -25.65 -6.58
N ASN A 116 32.47 -24.70 -5.63
CA ASN A 116 33.65 -24.27 -4.88
C ASN A 116 34.23 -25.41 -4.02
N GLU A 117 33.38 -26.21 -3.37
CA GLU A 117 33.83 -27.39 -2.62
C GLU A 117 34.50 -28.43 -3.53
N ARG A 118 33.91 -28.71 -4.70
CA ARG A 118 34.48 -29.62 -5.72
C ARG A 118 35.79 -29.11 -6.29
N LEU A 119 35.89 -27.81 -6.58
CA LEU A 119 37.14 -27.19 -7.03
C LEU A 119 38.21 -27.29 -5.93
N SER A 120 37.84 -27.05 -4.67
CA SER A 120 38.76 -27.21 -3.53
C SER A 120 39.27 -28.65 -3.39
N GLN A 121 38.40 -29.64 -3.57
CA GLN A 121 38.80 -31.06 -3.55
C GLN A 121 39.69 -31.42 -4.74
N SER A 122 39.37 -30.91 -5.93
CA SER A 122 40.17 -31.13 -7.14
C SER A 122 41.58 -30.54 -7.02
N ILE A 123 41.70 -29.34 -6.43
CA ILE A 123 42.99 -28.70 -6.14
C ILE A 123 43.79 -29.56 -5.16
N ALA A 124 43.17 -30.09 -4.10
CA ALA A 124 43.85 -30.98 -3.16
C ALA A 124 44.36 -32.27 -3.84
N GLY A 125 43.56 -32.88 -4.71
CA GLY A 125 43.97 -34.06 -5.48
C GLY A 125 45.09 -33.76 -6.49
N LEU A 126 45.07 -32.58 -7.12
CA LEU A 126 46.13 -32.16 -8.03
C LEU A 126 47.46 -31.90 -7.30
N ASP A 127 47.44 -31.40 -6.07
CA ASP A 127 48.67 -31.27 -5.26
C ASP A 127 49.25 -32.66 -4.88
N GLU A 128 48.41 -33.67 -4.65
CA GLU A 128 48.87 -35.05 -4.44
C GLU A 128 49.49 -35.65 -5.71
N VAL A 129 48.83 -35.46 -6.87
CA VAL A 129 49.35 -35.86 -8.18
C VAL A 129 50.67 -35.16 -8.48
N ARG A 130 50.76 -33.86 -8.21
CA ARG A 130 52.01 -33.11 -8.32
C ARG A 130 53.11 -33.72 -7.45
N THR A 131 52.83 -33.97 -6.17
CA THR A 131 53.81 -34.52 -5.22
C THR A 131 54.33 -35.90 -5.67
N SER A 132 53.43 -36.75 -6.16
CA SER A 132 53.81 -38.08 -6.68
C SER A 132 54.60 -38.01 -7.99
N LEU A 133 54.26 -37.08 -8.89
CA LEU A 133 55.03 -36.80 -10.11
C LEU A 133 56.42 -36.23 -9.82
N GLU A 134 56.56 -35.31 -8.85
CA GLU A 134 57.87 -34.79 -8.42
C GLU A 134 58.76 -35.94 -7.89
N ALA A 135 58.19 -36.83 -7.08
CA ALA A 135 58.90 -38.01 -6.57
C ALA A 135 59.28 -39.02 -7.68
N PHE A 136 58.44 -39.20 -8.69
CA PHE A 136 58.71 -40.08 -9.83
C PHE A 136 59.74 -39.48 -10.80
N ALA A 137 59.68 -38.18 -11.06
CA ALA A 137 60.63 -37.46 -11.91
C ALA A 137 62.04 -37.51 -11.32
N ALA A 138 62.16 -37.32 -9.99
CA ALA A 138 63.42 -37.48 -9.27
C ALA A 138 64.05 -38.87 -9.44
N LYS A 139 63.23 -39.91 -9.69
CA LYS A 139 63.70 -41.28 -9.93
C LYS A 139 64.04 -41.61 -11.38
N THR A 140 63.40 -40.96 -12.36
CA THR A 140 63.35 -41.48 -13.75
C THR A 140 64.08 -40.59 -14.77
N GLY A 141 64.44 -39.35 -14.42
CA GLY A 141 65.38 -38.53 -15.21
C GLY A 141 64.94 -38.09 -16.61
N ASN A 142 63.66 -38.28 -16.99
CA ASN A 142 63.13 -37.95 -18.32
C ASN A 142 62.08 -36.82 -18.29
N ASP A 143 61.78 -36.31 -19.49
CA ASP A 143 61.00 -35.13 -19.96
C ASP A 143 59.59 -34.86 -19.35
N ILE A 144 59.45 -35.04 -18.04
CA ILE A 144 58.27 -34.70 -17.23
C ILE A 144 58.11 -33.17 -17.08
N GLY A 145 59.14 -32.39 -17.44
CA GLY A 145 59.14 -30.94 -17.32
C GLY A 145 57.97 -30.27 -18.05
N GLN A 146 57.64 -30.71 -19.26
CA GLN A 146 56.51 -30.15 -20.03
C GLN A 146 55.16 -30.42 -19.36
N VAL A 147 54.94 -31.64 -18.86
CA VAL A 147 53.69 -32.02 -18.17
C VAL A 147 53.56 -31.28 -16.85
N MET A 148 54.65 -31.12 -16.08
CA MET A 148 54.61 -30.34 -14.85
C MET A 148 54.33 -28.86 -15.11
N THR A 149 54.86 -28.31 -16.21
CA THR A 149 54.58 -26.92 -16.59
C THR A 149 53.11 -26.72 -16.95
N SER A 150 52.49 -27.65 -17.70
CA SER A 150 51.06 -27.54 -18.05
C SER A 150 50.15 -27.74 -16.82
N LEU A 151 50.50 -28.67 -15.93
CA LEU A 151 49.77 -28.94 -14.69
C LEU A 151 49.87 -27.74 -13.73
N GLN A 152 51.05 -27.13 -13.63
CA GLN A 152 51.26 -25.90 -12.87
C GLN A 152 50.42 -24.74 -13.43
N SER A 153 50.36 -24.59 -14.76
CA SER A 153 49.50 -23.59 -15.40
C SER A 153 48.02 -23.82 -15.09
N SER A 154 47.55 -25.08 -15.13
CA SER A 154 46.16 -25.42 -14.83
C SER A 154 45.79 -25.18 -13.36
N ILE A 155 46.66 -25.54 -12.42
CA ILE A 155 46.47 -25.24 -10.99
C ILE A 155 46.41 -23.72 -10.78
N GLN A 156 47.28 -22.96 -11.46
CA GLN A 156 47.29 -21.50 -11.35
C GLN A 156 45.99 -20.87 -11.90
N GLU A 157 45.48 -21.39 -13.02
CA GLU A 157 44.20 -20.98 -13.58
C GLU A 157 43.03 -21.29 -12.62
N GLN A 158 42.96 -22.51 -12.08
CA GLN A 158 41.92 -22.89 -11.11
C GLN A 158 41.96 -22.03 -9.84
N ARG A 159 43.16 -21.73 -9.31
CA ARG A 159 43.31 -20.80 -8.18
C ARG A 159 42.80 -19.40 -8.53
N SER A 160 42.98 -18.94 -9.76
CA SER A 160 42.46 -17.65 -10.20
C SER A 160 40.92 -17.66 -10.29
N ILE A 161 40.33 -18.74 -10.79
CA ILE A 161 38.88 -18.93 -10.83
C ILE A 161 38.30 -18.94 -9.41
N GLN A 162 38.93 -19.65 -8.48
CA GLN A 162 38.48 -19.70 -7.08
C GLN A 162 38.50 -18.31 -6.44
N ARG A 163 39.55 -17.51 -6.65
CA ARG A 163 39.61 -16.12 -6.17
C ARG A 163 38.53 -15.25 -6.79
N ASN A 164 38.30 -15.39 -8.10
CA ASN A 164 37.25 -14.64 -8.79
C ASN A 164 35.85 -15.02 -8.28
N ALA A 165 35.59 -16.30 -8.01
CA ALA A 165 34.34 -16.76 -7.43
C ALA A 165 34.11 -16.20 -6.02
N GLN A 166 35.16 -16.16 -5.19
CA GLN A 166 35.11 -15.53 -3.87
C GLN A 166 34.81 -14.02 -3.97
N ASP A 167 35.47 -13.30 -4.87
CA ASP A 167 35.22 -11.87 -5.09
C ASP A 167 33.78 -11.62 -5.59
N ILE A 168 33.27 -12.44 -6.52
CA ILE A 168 31.88 -12.37 -6.96
C ILE A 168 30.92 -12.59 -5.79
N GLN A 169 31.17 -13.59 -4.96
CA GLN A 169 30.35 -13.87 -3.78
C GLN A 169 30.33 -12.68 -2.80
N GLU A 170 31.49 -12.06 -2.54
CA GLU A 170 31.60 -10.87 -1.69
C GLU A 170 30.84 -9.67 -2.28
N ARG A 171 30.97 -9.44 -3.59
CA ARG A 171 30.24 -8.38 -4.30
C ARG A 171 28.74 -8.59 -4.26
N THR A 172 28.27 -9.80 -4.51
CA THR A 172 26.84 -10.15 -4.44
C THR A 172 26.30 -9.92 -3.04
N LYS A 173 27.04 -10.33 -2.00
CA LYS A 173 26.66 -10.06 -0.60
C LYS A 173 26.57 -8.56 -0.31
N ARG A 174 27.53 -7.76 -0.78
CA ARG A 174 27.49 -6.29 -0.63
C ARG A 174 26.29 -5.66 -1.34
N LEU A 175 25.98 -6.10 -2.55
CA LEU A 175 24.84 -5.58 -3.31
C LEU A 175 23.52 -5.91 -2.62
N ALA A 176 23.34 -7.15 -2.15
CA ALA A 176 22.17 -7.56 -1.39
C ALA A 176 21.98 -6.70 -0.12
N LEU A 177 23.06 -6.42 0.61
CA LEU A 177 23.02 -5.54 1.78
C LEU A 177 22.65 -4.10 1.43
N GLN A 178 23.15 -3.58 0.29
CA GLN A 178 22.78 -2.23 -0.17
C GLN A 178 21.29 -2.16 -0.56
N GLN A 179 20.75 -3.18 -1.22
CA GLN A 179 19.33 -3.27 -1.56
C GLN A 179 18.46 -3.33 -0.30
N GLN A 180 18.82 -4.19 0.66
CA GLN A 180 18.12 -4.27 1.95
C GLN A 180 18.15 -2.93 2.69
N LYS A 181 19.29 -2.25 2.71
CA LYS A 181 19.42 -0.91 3.29
C LYS A 181 18.50 0.10 2.61
N SER A 182 18.42 0.08 1.29
CA SER A 182 17.52 0.98 0.55
C SER A 182 16.06 0.71 0.88
N MET A 183 15.66 -0.56 0.96
CA MET A 183 14.31 -0.96 1.35
C MET A 183 13.97 -0.47 2.76
N LEU A 184 14.86 -0.72 3.73
CA LEU A 184 14.68 -0.30 5.13
C LEU A 184 14.60 1.23 5.27
N MET A 185 15.43 1.96 4.53
CA MET A 185 15.38 3.43 4.52
C MET A 185 14.07 3.96 3.92
N ASN A 186 13.56 3.32 2.87
CA ASN A 186 12.28 3.71 2.28
C ASN A 186 11.12 3.46 3.26
N LEU A 187 11.11 2.31 3.94
CA LEU A 187 10.13 2.02 4.99
C LEU A 187 10.22 3.02 6.14
N PHE A 188 11.44 3.36 6.57
CA PHE A 188 11.67 4.37 7.60
C PHE A 188 11.04 5.71 7.23
N PHE A 189 11.25 6.20 6.01
CA PHE A 189 10.64 7.45 5.56
C PHE A 189 9.13 7.36 5.38
N GLN A 190 8.60 6.18 5.09
CA GLN A 190 7.16 5.98 4.97
C GLN A 190 6.46 6.20 6.32
N PHE A 191 6.99 5.58 7.40
CA PHE A 191 6.41 5.72 8.73
C PHE A 191 6.65 7.08 9.37
N GLN A 192 7.85 7.65 9.19
CA GLN A 192 8.16 8.97 9.77
C GLN A 192 7.19 10.07 9.29
N ASN A 193 6.57 9.91 8.12
CA ASN A 193 5.68 10.93 7.58
C ASN A 193 4.21 10.78 8.04
N GLU A 194 3.89 9.85 8.95
CA GLU A 194 2.50 9.64 9.42
C GLU A 194 2.04 10.68 10.45
N ASP A 195 2.94 11.21 11.30
CA ASP A 195 2.61 12.07 12.43
C ASP A 195 3.15 13.52 12.32
N ASP A 196 3.72 13.90 11.17
CA ASP A 196 4.43 15.17 10.92
C ASP A 196 5.64 15.44 11.86
N GLU A 197 6.02 14.48 12.71
CA GLU A 197 7.15 14.60 13.60
C GLU A 197 8.42 13.97 12.98
N LYS A 198 9.60 14.44 13.41
CA LYS A 198 10.86 13.89 12.91
C LYS A 198 11.33 12.73 13.79
N GLY A 199 11.50 11.56 13.16
CA GLY A 199 11.98 10.33 13.78
C GLY A 199 10.87 9.29 13.90
N LEU A 200 11.22 8.07 14.29
CA LEU A 200 10.23 7.04 14.60
C LEU A 200 10.06 6.96 16.10
N CYS A 201 8.82 7.10 16.57
CA CYS A 201 8.49 6.72 17.94
C CYS A 201 8.55 5.19 18.11
N LYS A 202 8.44 4.73 19.36
CA LYS A 202 8.56 3.31 19.67
C LYS A 202 7.54 2.44 18.96
N ASP A 203 6.28 2.88 18.89
CA ASP A 203 5.19 2.09 18.32
C ASP A 203 5.33 1.99 16.78
N GLU A 204 5.76 3.08 16.12
CA GLU A 204 6.07 3.09 14.69
C GLU A 204 7.30 2.21 14.38
N PHE A 205 8.31 2.24 15.25
CA PHE A 205 9.48 1.38 15.11
C PHE A 205 9.10 -0.09 15.23
N ASP A 206 8.29 -0.48 16.23
CA ASP A 206 7.83 -1.86 16.39
C ASP A 206 7.00 -2.31 15.17
N THR A 207 6.15 -1.43 14.64
CA THR A 207 5.39 -1.66 13.41
C THR A 207 6.32 -1.85 12.19
N LEU A 208 7.34 -1.00 12.05
CA LEU A 208 8.35 -1.12 10.99
C LEU A 208 9.05 -2.47 11.04
N ILE A 209 9.45 -2.94 12.23
CA ILE A 209 10.12 -4.24 12.42
C ILE A 209 9.18 -5.40 12.05
N ASP A 210 7.91 -5.33 12.43
CA ASP A 210 6.95 -6.39 12.16
C ASP A 210 6.56 -6.51 10.68
N MET A 211 6.74 -5.44 9.89
CA MET A 211 6.58 -5.51 8.43
C MET A 211 7.80 -6.07 7.70
N LEU A 212 8.94 -6.26 8.38
CA LEU A 212 10.12 -6.85 7.74
C LEU A 212 9.92 -8.35 7.47
N PRO A 213 10.52 -8.89 6.40
CA PRO A 213 10.60 -10.32 6.19
C PRO A 213 11.15 -11.04 7.42
N ALA A 214 10.64 -12.26 7.69
CA ALA A 214 10.95 -12.99 8.92
C ALA A 214 12.45 -13.16 9.16
N GLU A 215 13.27 -13.40 8.13
CA GLU A 215 14.73 -13.48 8.31
C GLU A 215 15.33 -12.16 8.78
N ALA A 216 14.95 -11.04 8.16
CA ALA A 216 15.46 -9.72 8.51
C ALA A 216 14.99 -9.28 9.91
N ASN A 217 13.73 -9.58 10.25
CA ASN A 217 13.17 -9.34 11.57
C ASN A 217 13.94 -10.14 12.64
N ASN A 218 14.14 -11.45 12.42
CA ASN A 218 14.93 -12.28 13.34
C ASN A 218 16.37 -11.80 13.48
N GLN A 219 17.03 -11.40 12.38
CA GLN A 219 18.38 -10.83 12.43
C GLN A 219 18.43 -9.52 13.22
N MET A 220 17.48 -8.61 12.98
CA MET A 220 17.41 -7.34 13.71
C MET A 220 17.11 -7.57 15.18
N ARG A 221 16.12 -8.41 15.55
CA ARG A 221 15.80 -8.73 16.95
C ARG A 221 16.96 -9.42 17.67
N ASN A 222 17.70 -10.30 16.99
CA ASN A 222 18.85 -10.98 17.58
C ASN A 222 20.05 -10.06 17.78
N THR A 223 20.32 -9.18 16.81
CA THR A 223 21.47 -8.26 16.84
C THR A 223 21.19 -7.04 17.71
N ILE A 224 19.97 -6.53 17.67
CA ILE A 224 19.56 -5.29 18.30
C ILE A 224 18.26 -5.56 19.06
N ARG A 225 18.41 -5.95 20.32
CA ARG A 225 17.30 -6.50 21.10
C ARG A 225 16.18 -5.48 21.34
N ASN A 226 16.48 -4.18 21.42
CA ASN A 226 15.57 -3.18 21.96
C ASN A 226 15.65 -1.83 21.22
N PHE A 227 14.54 -1.09 21.12
CA PHE A 227 14.45 0.31 20.66
C PHE A 227 15.54 1.23 21.25
N ALA A 228 15.86 1.05 22.53
CA ALA A 228 16.87 1.83 23.25
C ALA A 228 18.30 1.71 22.67
N ALA A 229 18.59 0.71 21.84
CA ALA A 229 19.86 0.59 21.14
C ALA A 229 19.91 1.44 19.86
N PHE A 230 18.75 1.81 19.31
CA PHE A 230 18.65 2.75 18.19
C PHE A 230 18.60 4.19 18.68
N ASP A 231 17.85 4.46 19.74
CA ASP A 231 17.72 5.79 20.36
C ASP A 231 18.94 6.10 21.24
N THR A 232 20.02 6.58 20.60
CA THR A 232 21.32 6.82 21.25
C THR A 232 21.34 8.09 22.08
N ASN A 233 20.52 9.08 21.72
CA ASN A 233 20.38 10.33 22.48
C ASN A 233 19.28 10.24 23.56
N HIS A 234 18.52 9.14 23.61
CA HIS A 234 17.44 8.88 24.56
C HIS A 234 16.32 9.93 24.50
N ASP A 235 16.02 10.44 23.30
CA ASP A 235 14.96 11.43 23.10
C ASP A 235 13.57 10.79 22.90
N GLY A 236 13.50 9.45 22.93
CA GLY A 236 12.28 8.68 22.74
C GLY A 236 11.92 8.47 21.28
N LYS A 237 12.78 8.91 20.34
CA LYS A 237 12.61 8.77 18.90
C LYS A 237 13.89 8.28 18.25
N VAL A 238 13.75 7.51 17.18
CA VAL A 238 14.89 7.10 16.38
C VAL A 238 15.03 8.04 15.21
N SER A 239 16.09 8.85 15.21
CA SER A 239 16.39 9.72 14.07
C SER A 239 16.94 8.93 12.87
N VAL A 240 16.86 9.52 11.67
CA VAL A 240 17.46 8.95 10.44
C VAL A 240 18.94 8.62 10.63
N LYS A 241 19.67 9.47 11.37
CA LYS A 241 21.12 9.31 11.58
C LYS A 241 21.41 8.08 12.43
N GLU A 242 20.65 7.92 13.51
CA GLU A 242 20.75 6.78 14.42
C GLU A 242 20.35 5.48 13.73
N PHE A 243 19.24 5.48 13.01
CA PHE A 243 18.80 4.33 12.22
C PHE A 243 19.87 3.91 11.21
N LYS A 244 20.44 4.87 10.45
CA LYS A 244 21.50 4.59 9.48
C LYS A 244 22.79 4.08 10.13
N ALA A 245 23.16 4.61 11.29
CA ALA A 245 24.33 4.13 12.04
C ALA A 245 24.13 2.68 12.47
N CYS A 246 22.97 2.38 13.04
CA CYS A 246 22.61 1.04 13.48
C CYS A 246 22.56 0.03 12.31
N LEU A 247 22.03 0.44 11.14
CA LEU A 247 22.06 -0.39 9.92
C LEU A 247 23.48 -0.66 9.42
N LEU A 248 24.41 0.29 9.57
CA LEU A 248 25.81 0.07 9.22
C LEU A 248 26.47 -0.92 10.17
N ASP A 249 26.18 -0.83 11.47
CA ASP A 249 26.71 -1.77 12.47
C ASP A 249 26.19 -3.18 12.24
N CYS A 250 24.90 -3.34 11.94
CA CYS A 250 24.33 -4.62 11.50
C CYS A 250 24.99 -5.16 10.23
N ALA A 251 25.16 -4.33 9.21
CA ALA A 251 25.80 -4.76 7.96
C ALA A 251 27.25 -5.20 8.20
N ASN A 252 27.99 -4.49 9.05
CA ASN A 252 29.34 -4.84 9.43
C ASN A 252 29.40 -6.14 10.24
N ALA A 253 28.44 -6.37 11.14
CA ALA A 253 28.33 -7.62 11.89
C ALA A 253 28.05 -8.81 10.96
N ILE A 254 27.19 -8.65 9.94
CA ILE A 254 26.90 -9.69 8.94
C ILE A 254 28.10 -9.95 8.02
N LEU A 255 28.84 -8.91 7.65
CA LEU A 255 30.04 -9.04 6.81
C LEU A 255 31.22 -9.63 7.58
N GLY A 256 31.41 -9.25 8.85
CA GLY A 256 32.53 -9.69 9.70
C GLY A 256 32.28 -10.97 10.49
N GLY A 257 31.02 -11.33 10.74
CA GLY A 257 30.62 -12.40 11.67
C GLY A 257 30.95 -13.84 11.28
N ASN A 258 31.56 -14.09 10.12
CA ASN A 258 32.03 -15.43 9.75
C ASN A 258 33.54 -15.64 10.05
N GLY A 259 34.23 -14.63 10.58
CA GLY A 259 35.59 -14.76 11.11
C GLY A 259 35.55 -14.86 12.63
N GLY A 260 35.42 -16.09 13.15
CA GLY A 260 35.24 -16.36 14.58
C GLY A 260 36.26 -15.64 15.49
N SER A 261 35.75 -14.76 16.35
CA SER A 261 36.42 -14.30 17.56
C SER A 261 36.32 -15.36 18.67
N ASN A 262 36.79 -16.58 18.37
CA ASN A 262 37.09 -17.60 19.38
C ASN A 262 38.60 -17.81 19.48
N GLN A 263 39.38 -16.72 19.55
CA GLN A 263 40.71 -16.75 20.15
C GLN A 263 40.52 -16.53 21.65
N GLY A 264 40.22 -17.61 22.36
CA GLY A 264 40.45 -17.66 23.79
C GLY A 264 41.94 -17.38 24.06
N PRO A 265 42.29 -16.69 25.16
CA PRO A 265 43.68 -16.43 25.48
C PRO A 265 44.42 -17.77 25.59
N MET A 266 45.41 -18.00 24.72
CA MET A 266 46.41 -19.01 24.98
C MET A 266 47.14 -18.58 26.25
N THR A 267 46.79 -19.22 27.36
CA THR A 267 47.64 -19.25 28.53
C THR A 267 48.87 -20.08 28.17
N GLU A 268 50.01 -19.41 28.01
CA GLU A 268 51.32 -20.05 27.93
C GLU A 268 51.68 -20.72 29.28
N PRO A 269 52.42 -21.85 29.25
CA PRO A 269 52.87 -22.58 30.44
C PRO A 269 53.99 -21.89 31.22
#